data_AF-S7X2J3-F1
#
_entry.id   AF-S7X2J3-F1
#
_cell.length_a   1.000
_cell.length_b   1.000
_cell.length_c   1.000
_cell.angle_alpha   90.00
_cell.angle_beta   90.00
_cell.angle_gamma   90.00
#
_symmetry.space_group_name_H-M   'P 1'
#
loop_
_entity.id
_entity.type
_entity.pdbx_description
1 polymer ?
#
loop_
_entity_poly.entity_id
_entity_poly.type
_entity_poly.pdbx_seq_one_letter_code
_entity_poly.pdbx_strand_id
1 'polypeptide(L)'
;MSSITAQQTWYENSSSIQNIHFNTATGGTFITNEANLEINGLNLNTTVSKFIRNGEANPTISFDLTNPITDLSSYTISLKAYTTLATSAFNSTNNSIRLSLRNSSLGASAVTFDQSLFTEGDTWESFTFNFDGITIPTAVILAGGYDQIVIELASENETALTSTYYIDTISGYSEQTVPLAAILSGSWGVRFNLHGGIRLDNDSDYDWIGGAQEIVDNLPAVGHIITNFTHPAHGYFYTLRDNPYVDIANEIHPGMVPSLENEQIILDVIDVFKNAGKKVILYVNGAGPSRIQGNVDATEAGIVVGWENYYTTNFAGDEGLAWQTLARGFFERFNGLVDGYWIDNVSNLPGDLNAFIAMIREVDPDAAIATNITKSYVKDENGDNIYVDSDATDDEDPTDYKVFFLEANDPYMDFTAGHPTPLGQGAPPNSWAYEEFSFPLITENPWSSYDGSKLALKHYFAPIRQRWSVASTDLIFEAEQAYRFIRTFTDAGATITWSTTITDGLITDDEMAIMQDLNDRMMQFPKPDYEPYVRPEGAFLVGETLSIDSNEDFNKLTLFPNPVKQNFRLSKEIASAIIYNTTGQKVLEFKSHQASFDVSLLNKGVYFLKAYSEHSKIQLFKFIKQ
;
A
#
# COMPACT_ATOMS: atom_id res chain seq x y z
N MET A 1 6.24 -18.20 21.77
CA MET A 1 6.11 -17.07 22.70
C MET A 1 6.18 -15.82 21.84
N SER A 2 5.06 -15.15 21.61
CA SER A 2 5.02 -13.90 20.86
C SER A 2 5.79 -12.84 21.64
N SER A 3 6.74 -12.16 21.01
CA SER A 3 7.35 -10.96 21.59
C SER A 3 6.24 -9.93 21.74
N ILE A 4 5.99 -9.47 22.96
CA ILE A 4 5.08 -8.34 23.18
C ILE A 4 5.76 -7.13 22.54
N THR A 5 5.29 -6.73 21.36
CA THR A 5 5.70 -5.49 20.70
C THR A 5 5.39 -4.33 21.64
N ALA A 6 6.25 -3.31 21.71
CA ALA A 6 5.98 -2.12 22.51
C ALA A 6 4.84 -1.31 21.87
N GLN A 7 3.99 -0.67 22.68
CA GLN A 7 2.99 0.28 22.17
C GLN A 7 3.70 1.53 21.62
N GLN A 8 3.14 2.09 20.54
CA GLN A 8 3.53 3.37 19.97
C GLN A 8 2.73 4.50 20.60
N THR A 9 3.38 5.63 20.86
CA THR A 9 2.69 6.84 21.31
C THR A 9 2.00 7.51 20.12
N TRP A 10 0.68 7.67 20.24
CA TRP A 10 -0.16 8.32 19.23
C TRP A 10 -0.37 9.80 19.50
N TYR A 11 -0.38 10.19 20.78
CA TYR A 11 -0.62 11.57 21.20
C TYR A 11 0.15 11.91 22.46
N GLU A 12 0.99 12.94 22.39
CA GLU A 12 1.73 13.49 23.53
C GLU A 12 2.14 14.95 23.26
N ASN A 13 1.79 15.87 24.16
CA ASN A 13 2.07 17.29 23.94
C ASN A 13 3.56 17.64 24.10
N SER A 14 4.26 17.06 25.08
CA SER A 14 5.64 17.45 25.39
C SER A 14 6.63 17.13 24.27
N SER A 15 6.36 16.09 23.48
CA SER A 15 7.15 15.71 22.31
C SER A 15 6.50 16.15 21.00
N SER A 16 5.38 16.90 21.05
CA SER A 16 4.58 17.31 19.89
C SER A 16 4.11 16.16 18.99
N ILE A 17 3.87 14.98 19.58
CA ILE A 17 3.34 13.82 18.85
C ILE A 17 1.83 13.99 18.70
N GLN A 18 1.35 14.04 17.45
CA GLN A 18 -0.07 14.22 17.09
C GLN A 18 -0.48 13.29 15.94
N ASN A 19 -0.21 11.99 16.10
CA ASN A 19 -0.55 10.95 15.13
C ASN A 19 -2.05 10.61 15.16
N ILE A 20 -2.78 11.05 16.17
CA ILE A 20 -4.25 11.06 16.18
C ILE A 20 -4.73 12.50 16.37
N HIS A 21 -5.85 12.85 15.74
CA HIS A 21 -6.27 14.24 15.62
C HIS A 21 -7.44 14.53 16.54
N PHE A 22 -7.31 15.54 17.40
CA PHE A 22 -8.45 16.01 18.19
C PHE A 22 -9.58 16.45 17.24
N ASN A 23 -10.76 15.85 17.42
CA ASN A 23 -11.93 16.14 16.60
C ASN A 23 -12.87 17.09 17.35
N THR A 24 -13.45 16.62 18.45
CA THR A 24 -14.44 17.38 19.22
C THR A 24 -14.38 17.06 20.71
N ALA A 25 -14.95 17.97 21.50
CA ALA A 25 -15.25 17.73 22.90
C ALA A 25 -16.70 18.13 23.23
N THR A 26 -17.39 17.33 24.03
CA THR A 26 -18.76 17.59 24.53
C THR A 26 -18.75 17.66 26.05
N GLY A 27 -19.72 18.34 26.66
CA GLY A 27 -19.84 18.44 28.12
C GLY A 27 -18.63 19.07 28.83
N GLY A 28 -17.85 19.86 28.11
CA GLY A 28 -16.64 20.52 28.61
C GLY A 28 -15.82 21.18 27.51
N THR A 29 -14.62 21.62 27.86
CA THR A 29 -13.66 22.26 26.94
C THR A 29 -12.33 21.55 27.01
N PHE A 30 -11.82 21.12 25.85
CA PHE A 30 -10.50 20.50 25.70
C PHE A 30 -9.47 21.53 25.23
N ILE A 31 -8.30 21.54 25.86
CA ILE A 31 -7.22 22.50 25.61
C ILE A 31 -5.90 21.73 25.59
N THR A 32 -5.04 22.00 24.60
CA THR A 32 -3.73 21.36 24.44
C THR A 32 -2.59 22.26 24.92
N ASN A 33 -1.41 21.69 25.11
CA ASN A 33 -0.16 22.39 25.51
C ASN A 33 -0.27 23.18 26.82
N GLU A 34 -0.97 22.62 27.81
CA GLU A 34 -1.15 23.20 29.13
C GLU A 34 -0.06 22.74 30.10
N ALA A 35 0.29 23.56 31.09
CA ALA A 35 1.31 23.20 32.08
C ALA A 35 0.86 21.99 32.91
N ASN A 36 1.74 21.00 33.05
CA ASN A 36 1.50 19.87 33.95
C ASN A 36 1.59 20.32 35.42
N LEU A 37 0.54 20.05 36.19
CA LEU A 37 0.46 20.38 37.62
C LEU A 37 1.39 19.52 38.49
N GLU A 38 1.78 18.35 38.01
CA GLU A 38 2.60 17.39 38.75
C GLU A 38 3.66 16.75 37.82
N ILE A 39 4.88 17.28 37.85
CA ILE A 39 6.02 16.83 37.03
C ILE A 39 7.00 15.90 37.76
N ASN A 40 6.72 15.54 39.01
CA ASN A 40 7.56 14.66 39.82
C ASN A 40 6.95 13.25 40.01
N GLY A 41 5.77 13.01 39.42
CA GLY A 41 5.01 11.78 39.53
C GLY A 41 5.17 10.86 38.32
N LEU A 42 4.09 10.16 37.96
CA LEU A 42 4.05 9.20 36.85
C LEU A 42 4.22 9.86 35.47
N ASN A 43 3.75 11.10 35.32
CA ASN A 43 3.92 11.87 34.10
C ASN A 43 4.92 13.01 34.31
N LEU A 44 6.11 12.89 33.73
CA LEU A 44 7.19 13.87 33.85
C LEU A 44 7.10 14.97 32.77
N ASN A 45 6.16 14.86 31.83
CA ASN A 45 5.99 15.80 30.74
C ASN A 45 5.64 17.19 31.28
N THR A 46 6.29 18.21 30.74
CA THR A 46 6.08 19.60 31.20
C THR A 46 4.79 20.21 30.67
N THR A 47 4.30 19.69 29.54
CA THR A 47 3.06 20.11 28.89
C THR A 47 2.15 18.90 28.63
N VAL A 48 0.87 19.05 28.91
CA VAL A 48 -0.18 18.01 28.85
C VAL A 48 -1.48 18.59 28.30
N SER A 49 -2.48 17.76 28.03
CA SER A 49 -3.80 18.25 27.63
C SER A 49 -4.73 18.34 28.83
N LYS A 50 -5.65 19.30 28.77
CA LYS A 50 -6.59 19.65 29.85
C LYS A 50 -8.01 19.59 29.34
N PHE A 51 -8.89 18.95 30.09
CA PHE A 51 -10.32 18.93 29.86
C PHE A 51 -11.06 19.50 31.06
N ILE A 52 -11.83 20.57 30.84
CA ILE A 52 -12.64 21.23 31.88
C ILE A 52 -14.09 20.79 31.69
N ARG A 53 -14.59 19.90 32.56
CA ARG A 53 -15.98 19.44 32.54
C ARG A 53 -16.90 20.54 33.05
N ASN A 54 -17.97 20.85 32.31
CA ASN A 54 -18.86 21.99 32.56
C ASN A 54 -20.15 21.63 33.35
N GLY A 55 -20.34 20.36 33.72
CA GLY A 55 -21.52 19.88 34.44
C GLY A 55 -22.62 19.27 33.56
N GLU A 56 -22.46 19.27 32.24
CA GLU A 56 -23.39 18.60 31.31
C GLU A 56 -23.19 17.08 31.30
N ALA A 57 -24.17 16.39 30.70
CA ALA A 57 -24.17 14.95 30.48
C ALA A 57 -23.20 14.54 29.36
N ASN A 58 -22.73 13.30 29.38
CA ASN A 58 -21.89 12.68 28.34
C ASN A 58 -20.65 13.54 27.96
N PRO A 59 -19.77 13.89 28.91
CA PRO A 59 -18.58 14.64 28.57
C PRO A 59 -17.58 13.74 27.84
N THR A 60 -17.33 14.05 26.57
CA THR A 60 -16.44 13.25 25.75
C THR A 60 -15.35 14.09 25.12
N ILE A 61 -14.24 13.44 24.84
CA ILE A 61 -13.14 13.95 24.02
C ILE A 61 -12.94 12.92 22.92
N SER A 62 -13.09 13.34 21.68
CA SER A 62 -12.95 12.47 20.52
C SER A 62 -11.67 12.80 19.76
N PHE A 63 -10.93 11.76 19.41
CA PHE A 63 -9.83 11.84 18.45
C PHE A 63 -10.14 10.97 17.24
N ASP A 64 -9.88 11.51 16.06
CA ASP A 64 -9.86 10.75 14.82
C ASP A 64 -8.55 9.98 14.74
N LEU A 65 -8.66 8.70 14.42
CA LEU A 65 -7.54 7.82 14.12
C LEU A 65 -7.10 8.09 12.69
N THR A 66 -5.81 8.29 12.48
CA THR A 66 -5.24 8.46 11.12
C THR A 66 -5.40 7.18 10.31
N ASN A 67 -5.20 6.02 10.95
CA ASN A 67 -5.43 4.72 10.34
C ASN A 67 -6.49 3.96 11.16
N PRO A 68 -7.63 3.57 10.57
CA PRO A 68 -8.66 2.83 11.29
C PRO A 68 -8.17 1.48 11.84
N ILE A 69 -8.68 1.07 13.01
CA ILE A 69 -8.36 -0.22 13.64
C ILE A 69 -9.28 -1.30 13.07
N THR A 70 -8.69 -2.30 12.42
CA THR A 70 -9.38 -3.41 11.74
C THR A 70 -9.10 -4.79 12.33
N ASP A 71 -8.19 -4.90 13.29
CA ASP A 71 -7.92 -6.12 14.05
C ASP A 71 -7.82 -5.81 15.56
N LEU A 72 -8.49 -6.63 16.36
CA LEU A 72 -8.48 -6.58 17.83
C LEU A 72 -8.00 -7.91 18.45
N SER A 73 -7.38 -8.80 17.68
CA SER A 73 -6.95 -10.14 18.13
C SER A 73 -6.03 -10.12 19.36
N SER A 74 -5.15 -9.12 19.47
CA SER A 74 -4.38 -8.77 20.66
C SER A 74 -4.14 -7.26 20.63
N TYR A 75 -5.01 -6.50 21.31
CA TYR A 75 -5.10 -5.06 21.17
C TYR A 75 -5.47 -4.34 22.47
N THR A 76 -4.52 -3.58 23.00
CA THR A 76 -4.74 -2.68 24.14
C THR A 76 -4.38 -1.25 23.78
N ILE A 77 -5.04 -0.30 24.43
CA ILE A 77 -4.75 1.14 24.34
C ILE A 77 -4.45 1.65 25.74
N SER A 78 -3.38 2.44 25.89
CA SER A 78 -3.01 3.03 27.16
C SER A 78 -3.05 4.56 27.09
N LEU A 79 -3.32 5.21 28.22
CA LEU A 79 -3.14 6.65 28.38
C LEU A 79 -2.80 6.97 29.84
N LYS A 80 -2.23 8.16 30.07
CA LYS A 80 -2.09 8.73 31.41
C LYS A 80 -3.20 9.75 31.63
N ALA A 81 -3.80 9.74 32.82
CA ALA A 81 -4.76 10.77 33.19
C ALA A 81 -4.63 11.20 34.65
N TYR A 82 -5.06 12.44 34.91
CA TYR A 82 -5.08 13.09 36.22
C TYR A 82 -6.44 13.74 36.41
N THR A 83 -6.97 13.76 37.64
CA THR A 83 -8.18 14.52 37.98
C THR A 83 -7.93 15.44 39.17
N THR A 84 -8.46 16.66 39.12
CA THR A 84 -8.40 17.62 40.24
C THR A 84 -9.46 17.35 41.31
N LEU A 85 -10.19 16.24 41.22
CA LEU A 85 -11.12 15.80 42.25
C LEU A 85 -10.32 15.11 43.35
N ALA A 86 -10.39 15.62 44.58
CA ALA A 86 -9.79 14.95 45.72
C ALA A 86 -10.37 13.54 45.90
N THR A 87 -9.55 12.57 46.34
CA THR A 87 -9.95 11.16 46.56
C THR A 87 -11.20 11.02 47.44
N SER A 88 -11.36 11.90 48.43
CA SER A 88 -12.53 11.90 49.34
C SER A 88 -13.84 12.32 48.68
N ALA A 89 -13.78 12.93 47.49
CA ALA A 89 -14.93 13.30 46.67
C ALA A 89 -15.35 12.21 45.68
N PHE A 90 -14.56 11.13 45.56
CA PHE A 90 -14.92 10.01 44.68
C PHE A 90 -16.16 9.27 45.18
N ASN A 91 -16.97 8.83 44.23
CA ASN A 91 -18.12 7.96 44.40
C ASN A 91 -18.21 7.03 43.19
N SER A 92 -19.19 6.13 43.16
CA SER A 92 -19.34 5.12 42.11
C SER A 92 -19.61 5.66 40.70
N THR A 93 -19.75 6.99 40.53
CA THR A 93 -20.10 7.60 39.24
C THR A 93 -19.07 8.59 38.71
N ASN A 94 -18.30 9.25 39.58
CA ASN A 94 -17.42 10.35 39.19
C ASN A 94 -15.93 9.99 39.08
N ASN A 95 -15.56 8.76 39.44
CA ASN A 95 -14.20 8.26 39.34
C ASN A 95 -13.99 7.35 38.12
N SER A 96 -14.96 7.24 37.20
CA SER A 96 -14.81 6.42 36.01
C SER A 96 -14.07 7.15 34.88
N ILE A 97 -13.34 6.36 34.09
CA ILE A 97 -12.80 6.76 32.79
C ILE A 97 -13.07 5.64 31.80
N ARG A 98 -13.66 5.97 30.67
CA ARG A 98 -14.03 5.00 29.62
C ARG A 98 -13.33 5.40 28.32
N LEU A 99 -12.75 4.41 27.64
CA LEU A 99 -12.24 4.58 26.28
C LEU A 99 -13.08 3.72 25.34
N SER A 100 -13.59 4.36 24.30
CA SER A 100 -14.43 3.71 23.28
C SER A 100 -13.76 3.76 21.92
N LEU A 101 -13.80 2.67 21.18
CA LEU A 101 -13.52 2.63 19.74
C LEU A 101 -14.83 2.81 18.99
N ARG A 102 -14.86 3.70 17.99
CA ARG A 102 -16.05 4.02 17.21
C ARG A 102 -15.74 4.07 15.72
N ASN A 103 -16.71 3.67 14.88
CA ASN A 103 -16.75 4.07 13.48
C ASN A 103 -17.73 5.26 13.34
N SER A 104 -17.21 6.41 12.94
CA SER A 104 -17.91 7.69 12.91
C SER A 104 -19.09 7.67 11.93
N SER A 105 -18.97 6.92 10.82
CA SER A 105 -19.97 6.81 9.76
C SER A 105 -21.18 5.94 10.10
N LEU A 106 -21.06 5.05 11.10
CA LEU A 106 -22.08 4.05 11.45
C LEU A 106 -22.87 4.37 12.73
N GLY A 107 -22.55 5.47 13.42
CA GLY A 107 -23.28 5.91 14.61
C GLY A 107 -23.11 4.99 15.84
N ALA A 108 -24.10 5.01 16.76
CA ALA A 108 -23.99 4.42 18.09
C ALA A 108 -23.92 2.87 18.13
N SER A 109 -24.30 2.18 17.06
CA SER A 109 -24.23 0.71 16.96
C SER A 109 -22.84 0.19 16.60
N ALA A 110 -21.89 1.08 16.30
CA ALA A 110 -20.53 0.75 15.90
C ALA A 110 -19.53 1.21 16.96
N VAL A 111 -19.78 0.84 18.22
CA VAL A 111 -18.96 1.23 19.36
C VAL A 111 -18.63 0.01 20.20
N THR A 112 -17.36 -0.13 20.59
CA THR A 112 -16.93 -1.02 21.68
C THR A 112 -16.14 -0.19 22.69
N PHE A 113 -16.18 -0.54 23.97
CA PHE A 113 -15.50 0.24 25.00
C PHE A 113 -14.95 -0.64 26.10
N ASP A 114 -13.96 -0.11 26.80
CA ASP A 114 -13.51 -0.60 28.09
C ASP A 114 -13.49 0.56 29.11
N GLN A 115 -13.68 0.23 30.38
CA GLN A 115 -13.81 1.21 31.45
C GLN A 115 -12.92 0.86 32.63
N SER A 116 -12.25 1.88 33.15
CA SER A 116 -11.45 1.81 34.36
C SER A 116 -11.91 2.87 35.36
N LEU A 117 -11.31 2.85 36.55
CA LEU A 117 -11.62 3.75 37.65
C LEU A 117 -10.34 4.42 38.15
N PHE A 118 -10.39 5.73 38.37
CA PHE A 118 -9.42 6.44 39.20
C PHE A 118 -9.47 5.86 40.62
N THR A 119 -8.29 5.56 41.15
CA THR A 119 -8.08 5.09 42.52
C THR A 119 -7.70 6.23 43.47
N GLU A 120 -7.05 7.27 42.95
CA GLU A 120 -6.63 8.44 43.73
C GLU A 120 -6.86 9.74 42.95
N GLY A 121 -7.27 10.77 43.68
CA GLY A 121 -7.42 12.13 43.19
C GLY A 121 -6.14 12.94 43.30
N ASP A 122 -6.04 14.03 42.54
CA ASP A 122 -4.90 14.96 42.57
C ASP A 122 -3.53 14.31 42.27
N THR A 123 -3.52 13.19 41.53
CA THR A 123 -2.31 12.47 41.09
C THR A 123 -2.49 11.86 39.68
N TRP A 124 -1.38 11.61 38.98
CA TRP A 124 -1.38 10.90 37.69
C TRP A 124 -1.53 9.38 37.86
N GLU A 125 -2.44 8.79 37.11
CA GLU A 125 -2.61 7.34 36.96
C GLU A 125 -2.38 6.89 35.51
N SER A 126 -1.92 5.64 35.33
CA SER A 126 -1.82 4.99 34.02
C SER A 126 -3.03 4.10 33.83
N PHE A 127 -3.70 4.25 32.71
CA PHE A 127 -4.84 3.43 32.32
C PHE A 127 -4.47 2.58 31.13
N THR A 128 -4.87 1.31 31.15
CA THR A 128 -4.79 0.38 30.03
C THR A 128 -6.17 -0.19 29.79
N PHE A 129 -6.69 0.01 28.59
CA PHE A 129 -7.99 -0.44 28.10
C PHE A 129 -7.78 -1.66 27.23
N ASN A 130 -8.46 -2.75 27.55
CA ASN A 130 -8.27 -4.04 26.92
C ASN A 130 -9.37 -4.35 25.91
N PHE A 131 -9.00 -4.43 24.63
CA PHE A 131 -9.88 -4.84 23.54
C PHE A 131 -9.51 -6.21 22.96
N ASP A 132 -8.58 -6.94 23.58
CA ASP A 132 -8.06 -8.22 23.12
C ASP A 132 -9.16 -9.23 22.84
N GLY A 133 -9.15 -9.79 21.64
CA GLY A 133 -10.07 -10.82 21.17
C GLY A 133 -11.50 -10.35 20.93
N ILE A 134 -11.80 -9.04 21.05
CA ILE A 134 -13.14 -8.53 20.73
C ILE A 134 -13.40 -8.68 19.23
N THR A 135 -14.48 -9.37 18.88
CA THR A 135 -14.89 -9.51 17.49
C THR A 135 -15.42 -8.18 16.96
N ILE A 136 -14.79 -7.65 15.90
CA ILE A 136 -15.27 -6.45 15.22
C ILE A 136 -16.56 -6.78 14.46
N PRO A 137 -17.66 -6.02 14.63
CA PRO A 137 -18.89 -6.24 13.88
C PRO A 137 -18.67 -6.14 12.37
N THR A 138 -19.32 -7.01 11.58
CA THR A 138 -19.18 -7.03 10.10
C THR A 138 -19.45 -5.67 9.46
N ALA A 139 -20.43 -4.92 9.96
CA ALA A 139 -20.73 -3.58 9.44
C ALA A 139 -19.54 -2.61 9.61
N VAL A 140 -18.81 -2.71 10.74
CA VAL A 140 -17.62 -1.89 11.02
C VAL A 140 -16.47 -2.29 10.10
N ILE A 141 -16.24 -3.60 9.91
CA ILE A 141 -15.23 -4.11 8.97
C ILE A 141 -15.51 -3.59 7.55
N LEU A 142 -16.76 -3.70 7.08
CA LEU A 142 -17.18 -3.21 5.76
C LEU A 142 -17.07 -1.69 5.61
N ALA A 143 -17.11 -0.94 6.72
CA ALA A 143 -16.91 0.51 6.75
C ALA A 143 -15.45 0.91 7.00
N GLY A 144 -14.50 -0.03 6.94
CA GLY A 144 -13.07 0.23 7.04
C GLY A 144 -12.47 0.15 8.44
N GLY A 145 -13.21 -0.28 9.47
CA GLY A 145 -12.70 -0.42 10.85
C GLY A 145 -13.18 0.69 11.80
N TYR A 146 -12.62 0.75 13.00
CA TYR A 146 -12.86 1.86 13.94
C TYR A 146 -11.97 3.04 13.58
N ASP A 147 -12.55 4.21 13.32
CA ASP A 147 -11.86 5.43 12.86
C ASP A 147 -11.73 6.50 13.95
N GLN A 148 -12.26 6.24 15.16
CA GLN A 148 -12.23 7.17 16.28
C GLN A 148 -11.94 6.47 17.60
N ILE A 149 -11.23 7.18 18.48
CA ILE A 149 -11.25 6.94 19.93
C ILE A 149 -12.07 8.02 20.62
N VAL A 150 -12.86 7.62 21.61
CA VAL A 150 -13.67 8.53 22.44
C VAL A 150 -13.36 8.26 23.90
N ILE A 151 -12.85 9.27 24.59
CA ILE A 151 -12.56 9.24 26.02
C ILE A 151 -13.72 9.93 26.75
N GLU A 152 -14.34 9.22 27.68
CA GLU A 152 -15.42 9.72 28.51
C GLU A 152 -14.98 9.75 29.98
N LEU A 153 -15.09 10.93 30.61
CA LEU A 153 -14.60 11.18 31.97
C LEU A 153 -15.76 11.34 32.94
N ALA A 154 -15.80 10.53 33.99
CA ALA A 154 -16.97 10.37 34.86
C ALA A 154 -18.22 9.97 34.04
N SER A 155 -18.07 8.91 33.23
CA SER A 155 -19.05 8.33 32.31
C SER A 155 -20.39 7.92 32.94
N GLU A 156 -20.41 7.66 34.24
CA GLU A 156 -21.62 7.24 34.97
C GLU A 156 -22.30 8.43 35.69
N ASN A 157 -21.72 9.63 35.59
CA ASN A 157 -22.25 10.84 36.22
C ASN A 157 -23.00 11.69 35.19
N GLU A 158 -24.32 11.67 35.25
CA GLU A 158 -25.18 12.24 34.20
C GLU A 158 -25.38 13.76 34.32
N THR A 159 -25.23 14.41 35.49
CA THR A 159 -25.35 15.89 35.59
C THR A 159 -24.67 16.48 36.84
N ALA A 160 -24.26 17.75 36.73
CA ALA A 160 -23.81 18.66 37.81
C ALA A 160 -22.38 18.50 38.36
N LEU A 161 -21.55 17.59 37.82
CA LEU A 161 -20.13 17.52 38.16
C LEU A 161 -19.29 18.51 37.33
N THR A 162 -18.66 19.47 37.99
CA THR A 162 -17.60 20.31 37.42
C THR A 162 -16.24 19.88 37.96
N SER A 163 -15.33 19.48 37.08
CA SER A 163 -14.00 19.00 37.43
C SER A 163 -13.02 19.26 36.28
N THR A 164 -11.73 19.27 36.59
CA THR A 164 -10.68 19.36 35.57
C THR A 164 -9.93 18.05 35.51
N TYR A 165 -9.68 17.58 34.30
CA TYR A 165 -8.89 16.40 34.02
C TYR A 165 -7.70 16.80 33.16
N TYR A 166 -6.59 16.08 33.30
CA TYR A 166 -5.49 16.14 32.37
C TYR A 166 -5.29 14.77 31.73
N ILE A 167 -4.93 14.75 30.44
CA ILE A 167 -4.70 13.54 29.66
C ILE A 167 -3.38 13.71 28.91
N ASP A 168 -2.62 12.63 28.81
CA ASP A 168 -1.38 12.59 28.06
C ASP A 168 -0.99 11.16 27.64
N THR A 169 -0.02 11.04 26.75
CA THR A 169 0.62 9.77 26.33
C THR A 169 -0.39 8.70 25.88
N ILE A 170 -1.34 9.05 25.01
CA ILE A 170 -2.26 8.06 24.42
C ILE A 170 -1.42 7.18 23.49
N SER A 171 -1.47 5.86 23.68
CA SER A 171 -0.61 4.89 23.00
C SER A 171 -1.36 3.60 22.68
N GLY A 172 -0.98 2.91 21.62
CA GLY A 172 -1.53 1.61 21.25
C GLY A 172 -0.65 0.89 20.24
N TYR A 173 -1.13 -0.20 19.66
CA TYR A 173 -0.31 -1.05 18.77
C TYR A 173 -0.45 -0.74 17.28
N SER A 174 -1.54 -0.09 16.84
CA SER A 174 -1.67 0.28 15.42
C SER A 174 -0.82 1.50 15.08
N GLU A 175 -0.27 1.49 13.88
CA GLU A 175 0.37 2.66 13.28
C GLU A 175 -0.63 3.79 13.10
N GLN A 176 -0.29 5.03 13.48
CA GLN A 176 -1.17 6.19 13.39
C GLN A 176 -0.51 7.39 12.70
N THR A 177 0.73 7.30 12.25
CA THR A 177 1.33 8.30 11.36
C THR A 177 0.63 8.27 10.01
N VAL A 178 0.56 9.44 9.36
CA VAL A 178 0.17 9.51 7.95
C VAL A 178 1.29 8.84 7.14
N PRO A 179 1.01 7.76 6.40
CA PRO A 179 2.06 7.09 5.64
C PRO A 179 2.63 8.04 4.57
N LEU A 180 3.96 8.12 4.45
CA LEU A 180 4.60 9.07 3.53
C LEU A 180 4.17 8.85 2.08
N ALA A 181 3.93 7.60 1.68
CA ALA A 181 3.44 7.27 0.34
C ALA A 181 1.93 7.49 0.14
N ALA A 182 1.19 8.04 1.10
CA ALA A 182 -0.23 8.37 0.94
C ALA A 182 -0.47 9.32 -0.24
N ILE A 183 0.53 10.14 -0.58
CA ILE A 183 0.53 11.01 -1.76
C ILE A 183 0.40 10.25 -3.10
N LEU A 184 0.68 8.95 -3.12
CA LEU A 184 0.58 8.07 -4.30
C LEU A 184 -0.69 7.21 -4.29
N SER A 185 -1.43 7.15 -3.18
CA SER A 185 -2.59 6.27 -3.03
C SER A 185 -3.68 6.61 -4.06
N GLY A 186 -4.14 5.60 -4.81
CA GLY A 186 -5.14 5.78 -5.87
C GLY A 186 -4.64 6.48 -7.13
N SER A 187 -3.33 6.75 -7.22
CA SER A 187 -2.71 7.38 -8.39
C SER A 187 -2.04 6.34 -9.31
N TRP A 188 -1.83 6.72 -10.56
CA TRP A 188 -1.01 5.96 -11.51
C TRP A 188 0.04 6.87 -12.14
N GLY A 189 1.15 6.26 -12.55
CA GLY A 189 2.34 6.96 -12.99
C GLY A 189 2.92 6.40 -14.29
N VAL A 190 3.85 7.18 -14.86
CA VAL A 190 4.72 6.75 -15.96
C VAL A 190 6.18 6.98 -15.59
N ARG A 191 7.09 6.43 -16.38
CA ARG A 191 8.53 6.62 -16.20
C ARG A 191 9.08 7.54 -17.26
N PHE A 192 9.84 8.55 -16.84
CA PHE A 192 10.59 9.43 -17.74
C PHE A 192 12.09 9.21 -17.55
N ASN A 193 12.66 8.35 -18.37
CA ASN A 193 13.97 7.77 -18.15
C ASN A 193 15.13 8.60 -18.74
N LEU A 194 15.61 9.60 -18.00
CA LEU A 194 16.74 10.46 -18.41
C LEU A 194 18.10 9.74 -18.29
N HIS A 195 19.03 10.01 -19.22
CA HIS A 195 20.41 9.55 -19.09
C HIS A 195 21.21 10.31 -18.03
N GLY A 196 22.31 9.73 -17.56
CA GLY A 196 23.22 10.35 -16.58
C GLY A 196 24.68 10.26 -17.03
N GLY A 197 25.55 11.02 -16.37
CA GLY A 197 26.97 11.09 -16.65
C GLY A 197 27.26 11.54 -18.08
N ILE A 198 28.33 11.00 -18.66
CA ILE A 198 28.72 11.25 -20.05
C ILE A 198 27.63 10.89 -21.07
N ARG A 199 26.70 9.99 -20.72
CA ARG A 199 25.60 9.61 -21.61
C ARG A 199 24.61 10.75 -21.80
N LEU A 200 24.36 11.53 -20.74
CA LEU A 200 23.52 12.72 -20.87
C LEU A 200 24.19 13.79 -21.74
N ASP A 201 25.52 13.92 -21.65
CA ASP A 201 26.25 14.84 -22.53
C ASP A 201 26.18 14.41 -24.01
N ASN A 202 26.26 13.10 -24.28
CA ASN A 202 26.19 12.57 -25.64
C ASN A 202 24.80 12.71 -26.28
N ASP A 203 23.75 12.73 -25.46
CA ASP A 203 22.34 12.82 -25.87
C ASP A 203 21.72 14.17 -25.45
N SER A 204 22.55 15.22 -25.37
CA SER A 204 22.14 16.56 -24.93
C SER A 204 21.30 17.32 -25.96
N ASP A 205 21.27 16.84 -27.21
CA ASP A 205 20.44 17.37 -28.28
C ASP A 205 19.03 16.75 -28.34
N TYR A 206 18.74 15.75 -27.51
CA TYR A 206 17.40 15.18 -27.36
C TYR A 206 16.45 16.16 -26.65
N ASP A 207 15.16 16.09 -26.98
CA ASP A 207 14.16 17.04 -26.48
C ASP A 207 13.58 16.59 -25.13
N TRP A 208 14.43 16.52 -24.11
CA TRP A 208 14.04 16.07 -22.77
C TRP A 208 12.98 16.96 -22.12
N ILE A 209 13.10 18.27 -22.27
CA ILE A 209 12.13 19.22 -21.72
C ILE A 209 10.81 19.12 -22.51
N GLY A 210 10.87 19.01 -23.84
CA GLY A 210 9.69 18.80 -24.68
C GLY A 210 8.97 17.48 -24.39
N GLY A 211 9.70 16.38 -24.15
CA GLY A 211 9.10 15.11 -23.73
C GLY A 211 8.46 15.16 -22.35
N ALA A 212 9.05 15.88 -21.39
CA ALA A 212 8.40 16.14 -20.11
C ALA A 212 7.12 16.97 -20.27
N GLN A 213 7.15 17.99 -21.13
CA GLN A 213 5.98 18.80 -21.45
C GLN A 213 4.90 17.99 -22.18
N GLU A 214 5.27 17.08 -23.06
CA GLU A 214 4.36 16.17 -23.75
C GLU A 214 3.57 15.31 -22.75
N ILE A 215 4.24 14.76 -21.73
CA ILE A 215 3.57 14.02 -20.66
C ILE A 215 2.59 14.92 -19.89
N VAL A 216 2.96 16.16 -19.59
CA VAL A 216 2.07 17.10 -18.90
C VAL A 216 0.83 17.42 -19.73
N ASP A 217 1.02 17.68 -21.02
CA ASP A 217 -0.04 18.10 -21.92
C ASP A 217 -0.99 16.95 -22.29
N ASN A 218 -0.43 15.77 -22.56
CA ASN A 218 -1.18 14.63 -23.06
C ASN A 218 -1.71 13.71 -21.96
N LEU A 219 -1.06 13.69 -20.79
CA LEU A 219 -1.38 12.75 -19.70
C LEU A 219 -1.73 13.46 -18.38
N PRO A 220 -2.75 14.35 -18.34
CA PRO A 220 -3.16 15.06 -17.12
C PRO A 220 -3.62 14.14 -15.97
N ALA A 221 -4.13 12.93 -16.24
CA ALA A 221 -4.56 11.97 -15.22
C ALA A 221 -3.39 11.25 -14.52
N VAL A 222 -2.17 11.31 -15.07
CA VAL A 222 -0.96 10.77 -14.43
C VAL A 222 -0.64 11.58 -13.18
N GLY A 223 -0.60 10.91 -12.03
CA GLY A 223 -0.37 11.55 -10.73
C GLY A 223 1.10 11.67 -10.35
N HIS A 224 1.95 10.78 -10.85
CA HIS A 224 3.38 10.75 -10.51
C HIS A 224 4.27 10.27 -11.65
N ILE A 225 5.55 10.62 -11.56
CA ILE A 225 6.60 10.27 -12.53
C ILE A 225 7.77 9.64 -11.78
N ILE A 226 8.24 8.48 -12.26
CA ILE A 226 9.57 7.98 -11.89
C ILE A 226 10.58 8.51 -12.93
N THR A 227 11.54 9.33 -12.49
CA THR A 227 12.71 9.74 -13.29
C THR A 227 13.98 9.38 -12.55
N ASN A 228 15.13 10.04 -12.81
CA ASN A 228 16.43 9.47 -12.50
C ASN A 228 17.30 10.39 -11.63
N PHE A 229 17.86 9.81 -10.56
CA PHE A 229 19.05 10.31 -9.88
C PHE A 229 20.31 9.71 -10.53
N THR A 230 20.29 8.39 -10.75
CA THR A 230 21.32 7.67 -11.51
C THR A 230 20.75 7.15 -12.81
N HIS A 231 21.59 6.97 -13.83
CA HIS A 231 21.24 6.23 -15.03
C HIS A 231 20.75 4.81 -14.68
N PRO A 232 19.76 4.23 -15.39
CA PRO A 232 19.21 2.90 -15.09
C PRO A 232 20.30 1.85 -15.12
N ALA A 233 20.34 0.97 -14.11
CA ALA A 233 21.35 -0.09 -13.97
C ALA A 233 22.82 0.41 -13.92
N HIS A 234 23.08 1.72 -13.87
CA HIS A 234 24.45 2.27 -13.88
C HIS A 234 24.57 3.31 -12.75
N GLY A 235 24.78 2.83 -11.51
CA GLY A 235 24.83 3.68 -10.31
C GLY A 235 25.99 4.69 -10.22
N TYR A 236 26.88 4.66 -11.21
CA TYR A 236 28.04 5.54 -11.36
C TYR A 236 27.83 6.68 -12.35
N PHE A 237 26.66 6.75 -13.01
CA PHE A 237 26.31 7.85 -13.92
C PHE A 237 25.17 8.67 -13.32
N TYR A 238 25.47 9.88 -12.86
CA TYR A 238 24.53 10.76 -12.16
C TYR A 238 23.88 11.77 -13.10
N THR A 239 22.67 12.24 -12.76
CA THR A 239 22.00 13.30 -13.54
C THR A 239 22.43 14.71 -13.14
N LEU A 240 23.07 14.87 -11.97
CA LEU A 240 23.68 16.12 -11.51
C LEU A 240 25.21 16.08 -11.58
N ARG A 241 25.84 17.26 -11.67
CA ARG A 241 27.28 17.47 -11.77
C ARG A 241 27.89 18.08 -10.51
N ASP A 242 27.33 19.17 -10.02
CA ASP A 242 27.83 19.84 -8.81
C ASP A 242 27.44 19.09 -7.54
N ASN A 243 28.41 18.90 -6.65
CA ASN A 243 28.22 18.21 -5.38
C ASN A 243 29.02 18.95 -4.28
N PRO A 244 28.38 19.30 -3.15
CA PRO A 244 29.00 20.14 -2.11
C PRO A 244 30.15 19.44 -1.36
N TYR A 245 30.27 18.11 -1.46
CA TYR A 245 31.24 17.33 -0.70
C TYR A 245 32.37 16.75 -1.55
N VAL A 246 32.17 16.59 -2.85
CA VAL A 246 33.10 15.89 -3.75
C VAL A 246 33.10 16.54 -5.12
N ASP A 247 34.26 16.93 -5.65
CA ASP A 247 34.36 17.31 -7.07
C ASP A 247 34.52 16.06 -7.94
N ILE A 248 33.40 15.34 -8.15
CA ILE A 248 33.37 14.00 -8.75
C ILE A 248 34.15 13.93 -10.08
N ALA A 249 34.06 14.95 -10.94
CA ALA A 249 34.73 14.91 -12.23
C ALA A 249 36.26 15.00 -12.13
N ASN A 250 36.77 15.73 -11.14
CA ASN A 250 38.20 16.00 -10.98
C ASN A 250 38.87 15.07 -9.97
N GLU A 251 38.12 14.61 -8.96
CA GLU A 251 38.62 13.74 -7.90
C GLU A 251 38.42 12.25 -8.19
N ILE A 252 37.42 11.89 -9.01
CA ILE A 252 37.08 10.50 -9.30
C ILE A 252 37.18 10.23 -10.80
N HIS A 253 36.21 10.70 -11.59
CA HIS A 253 36.22 10.52 -13.04
C HIS A 253 35.18 11.45 -13.71
N PRO A 254 35.54 12.19 -14.79
CA PRO A 254 34.64 13.14 -15.42
C PRO A 254 33.42 12.48 -16.07
N GLY A 255 33.54 11.23 -16.54
CA GLY A 255 32.43 10.53 -17.16
C GLY A 255 31.26 10.17 -16.23
N MET A 256 31.44 10.26 -14.90
CA MET A 256 30.39 9.93 -13.91
C MET A 256 29.27 10.97 -13.85
N VAL A 257 29.54 12.18 -14.32
CA VAL A 257 28.69 13.35 -14.17
C VAL A 257 28.56 14.07 -15.52
N PRO A 258 27.45 14.74 -15.82
CA PRO A 258 27.29 15.52 -17.04
C PRO A 258 28.08 16.83 -16.94
N SER A 259 28.04 17.64 -17.99
CA SER A 259 28.46 19.03 -17.92
C SER A 259 27.55 19.86 -16.99
N LEU A 260 28.03 21.01 -16.53
CA LEU A 260 27.21 21.95 -15.74
C LEU A 260 26.00 22.50 -16.52
N GLU A 261 26.12 22.59 -17.84
CA GLU A 261 25.00 22.98 -18.70
C GLU A 261 23.94 21.87 -18.74
N ASN A 262 24.37 20.61 -18.87
CA ASN A 262 23.47 19.48 -19.04
C ASN A 262 22.86 18.98 -17.74
N GLU A 263 23.42 19.27 -16.55
CA GLU A 263 22.70 19.00 -15.29
C GLU A 263 21.41 19.81 -15.16
N GLN A 264 21.30 20.95 -15.85
CA GLN A 264 20.08 21.75 -15.83
C GLN A 264 18.90 20.99 -16.44
N ILE A 265 19.15 20.02 -17.33
CA ILE A 265 18.11 19.23 -17.98
C ILE A 265 17.24 18.50 -16.95
N ILE A 266 17.84 17.81 -15.97
CA ILE A 266 17.04 17.10 -14.96
C ILE A 266 16.27 18.08 -14.07
N LEU A 267 16.85 19.23 -13.74
CA LEU A 267 16.20 20.26 -12.92
C LEU A 267 14.99 20.85 -13.66
N ASP A 268 15.14 21.19 -14.94
CA ASP A 268 14.06 21.73 -15.77
C ASP A 268 12.95 20.69 -15.98
N VAL A 269 13.29 19.42 -16.20
CA VAL A 269 12.32 18.32 -16.28
C VAL A 269 11.52 18.16 -14.99
N ILE A 270 12.18 18.21 -13.83
CA ILE A 270 11.52 18.18 -12.52
C ILE A 270 10.58 19.38 -12.38
N ASP A 271 11.04 20.59 -12.72
CA ASP A 271 10.23 21.80 -12.65
C ASP A 271 8.97 21.70 -13.53
N VAL A 272 9.07 21.16 -14.75
CA VAL A 272 7.91 20.91 -15.62
C VAL A 272 6.87 20.03 -14.91
N PHE A 273 7.29 18.90 -14.33
CA PHE A 273 6.37 17.99 -13.64
C PHE A 273 5.78 18.59 -12.37
N LYS A 274 6.59 19.24 -11.54
CA LYS A 274 6.15 19.83 -10.27
C LYS A 274 5.21 21.01 -10.50
N ASN A 275 5.46 21.84 -11.51
CA ASN A 275 4.56 22.93 -11.90
C ASN A 275 3.20 22.42 -12.41
N ALA A 276 3.16 21.21 -12.98
CA ALA A 276 1.92 20.53 -13.37
C ALA A 276 1.25 19.76 -12.22
N GLY A 277 1.77 19.83 -11.00
CA GLY A 277 1.23 19.14 -9.83
C GLY A 277 1.50 17.64 -9.78
N LYS A 278 2.38 17.11 -10.65
CA LYS A 278 2.77 15.70 -10.63
C LYS A 278 3.82 15.45 -9.54
N LYS A 279 3.71 14.31 -8.86
CA LYS A 279 4.74 13.85 -7.92
C LYS A 279 5.96 13.32 -8.66
N VAL A 280 7.15 13.50 -8.11
CA VAL A 280 8.41 13.07 -8.73
C VAL A 280 9.15 12.12 -7.81
N ILE A 281 9.45 10.92 -8.30
CA ILE A 281 10.24 9.91 -7.60
C ILE A 281 11.53 9.69 -8.39
N LEU A 282 12.68 9.68 -7.72
CA LEU A 282 13.96 9.44 -8.38
C LEU A 282 14.40 7.98 -8.23
N TYR A 283 14.68 7.32 -9.36
CA TYR A 283 15.40 6.05 -9.42
C TYR A 283 16.86 6.27 -8.99
N VAL A 284 17.29 5.49 -8.01
CA VAL A 284 18.65 5.47 -7.47
C VAL A 284 19.16 4.03 -7.54
N ASN A 285 20.22 3.75 -8.27
CA ASN A 285 20.88 2.46 -8.14
C ASN A 285 21.74 2.45 -6.88
N GLY A 286 21.31 1.72 -5.86
CA GLY A 286 21.91 1.72 -4.53
C GLY A 286 23.37 1.27 -4.49
N ALA A 287 23.86 0.53 -5.49
CA ALA A 287 25.27 0.17 -5.55
C ALA A 287 26.19 1.38 -5.78
N GLY A 288 25.66 2.48 -6.33
CA GLY A 288 26.50 3.63 -6.65
C GLY A 288 27.66 3.23 -7.57
N PRO A 289 28.89 3.74 -7.32
CA PRO A 289 30.07 3.37 -8.10
C PRO A 289 30.68 1.99 -7.80
N SER A 290 30.19 1.26 -6.79
CA SER A 290 30.79 -0.02 -6.37
C SER A 290 30.60 -1.16 -7.38
N ARG A 291 29.59 -1.04 -8.24
CA ARG A 291 29.16 -2.12 -9.14
C ARG A 291 28.97 -1.59 -10.56
N ILE A 292 29.96 -1.84 -11.42
CA ILE A 292 29.78 -1.69 -12.86
C ILE A 292 28.90 -2.83 -13.39
N GLN A 293 27.78 -2.49 -14.03
CA GLN A 293 26.90 -3.43 -14.72
C GLN A 293 27.00 -3.21 -16.23
N GLY A 294 26.85 -4.29 -17.00
CA GLY A 294 26.92 -4.25 -18.47
C GLY A 294 28.33 -4.43 -19.03
N ASN A 295 28.52 -3.98 -20.26
CA ASN A 295 29.82 -4.03 -20.94
C ASN A 295 30.72 -2.92 -20.39
N VAL A 296 31.94 -3.28 -19.99
CA VAL A 296 32.94 -2.35 -19.47
C VAL A 296 33.79 -1.84 -20.63
N ASP A 297 33.71 -0.53 -20.93
CA ASP A 297 34.65 0.12 -21.84
C ASP A 297 35.77 0.85 -21.08
N ALA A 298 36.59 1.63 -21.78
CA ALA A 298 37.70 2.36 -21.17
C ALA A 298 37.24 3.38 -20.11
N THR A 299 36.05 3.95 -20.28
CA THR A 299 35.39 4.89 -19.38
C THR A 299 35.02 4.19 -18.09
N GLU A 300 34.26 3.09 -18.14
CA GLU A 300 33.87 2.37 -16.92
C GLU A 300 35.09 1.77 -16.20
N ALA A 301 36.09 1.29 -16.95
CA ALA A 301 37.35 0.84 -16.35
C ALA A 301 38.08 1.99 -15.62
N GLY A 302 38.07 3.19 -16.18
CA GLY A 302 38.60 4.40 -15.55
C GLY A 302 37.84 4.80 -14.28
N ILE A 303 36.51 4.69 -14.31
CA ILE A 303 35.64 4.96 -13.16
C ILE A 303 35.96 4.02 -11.99
N VAL A 304 36.12 2.72 -12.24
CA VAL A 304 36.46 1.74 -11.18
C VAL A 304 37.75 2.13 -10.47
N VAL A 305 38.79 2.44 -11.24
CA VAL A 305 40.10 2.83 -10.70
C VAL A 305 40.02 4.16 -9.96
N GLY A 306 39.32 5.15 -10.53
CA GLY A 306 39.12 6.46 -9.90
C GLY A 306 38.39 6.35 -8.57
N TRP A 307 37.31 5.56 -8.54
CA TRP A 307 36.51 5.33 -7.34
C TRP A 307 37.29 4.59 -6.25
N GLU A 308 38.00 3.52 -6.61
CA GLU A 308 38.85 2.77 -5.67
C GLU A 308 39.93 3.67 -5.03
N ASN A 309 40.60 4.49 -5.84
CA ASN A 309 41.59 5.44 -5.34
C ASN A 309 40.96 6.48 -4.41
N TYR A 310 39.78 7.00 -4.77
CA TYR A 310 39.08 8.02 -4.01
C TYR A 310 38.70 7.54 -2.60
N TYR A 311 37.97 6.43 -2.47
CA TYR A 311 37.55 5.96 -1.14
C TYR A 311 38.72 5.41 -0.32
N THR A 312 39.74 4.85 -0.96
CA THR A 312 40.95 4.38 -0.27
C THR A 312 41.72 5.55 0.35
N THR A 313 41.83 6.66 -0.38
CA THR A 313 42.62 7.83 0.05
C THR A 313 41.86 8.69 1.04
N ASN A 314 40.59 9.01 0.76
CA ASN A 314 39.83 10.00 1.52
C ASN A 314 39.02 9.39 2.68
N PHE A 315 38.75 8.09 2.63
CA PHE A 315 37.91 7.39 3.62
C PHE A 315 38.62 6.17 4.23
N ALA A 316 39.95 6.08 4.09
CA ALA A 316 40.76 4.98 4.62
C ALA A 316 40.25 3.58 4.21
N GLY A 317 39.66 3.47 3.01
CA GLY A 317 39.10 2.23 2.49
C GLY A 317 37.62 2.00 2.81
N ASP A 318 36.96 2.92 3.54
CA ASP A 318 35.51 2.83 3.83
C ASP A 318 34.68 3.33 2.64
N GLU A 319 34.44 2.42 1.70
CA GLU A 319 33.63 2.67 0.51
C GLU A 319 32.17 3.05 0.85
N GLY A 320 31.60 2.47 1.90
CA GLY A 320 30.22 2.74 2.30
C GLY A 320 30.02 4.18 2.78
N LEU A 321 30.95 4.69 3.59
CA LEU A 321 30.95 6.09 4.02
C LEU A 321 31.26 7.05 2.85
N ALA A 322 32.18 6.67 1.96
CA ALA A 322 32.49 7.44 0.76
C ALA A 322 31.24 7.59 -0.14
N TRP A 323 30.51 6.49 -0.38
CA TRP A 323 29.28 6.51 -1.15
C TRP A 323 28.19 7.34 -0.48
N GLN A 324 27.95 7.15 0.83
CA GLN A 324 26.99 7.97 1.58
C GLN A 324 27.30 9.47 1.49
N THR A 325 28.59 9.84 1.57
CA THR A 325 29.02 11.25 1.48
C THR A 325 28.76 11.82 0.09
N LEU A 326 29.10 11.08 -0.97
CA LEU A 326 28.82 11.50 -2.35
C LEU A 326 27.31 11.61 -2.57
N ALA A 327 26.55 10.57 -2.25
CA ALA A 327 25.11 10.52 -2.46
C ALA A 327 24.37 11.64 -1.70
N ARG A 328 24.76 11.91 -0.43
CA ARG A 328 24.21 13.01 0.38
C ARG A 328 24.24 14.33 -0.35
N GLY A 329 25.37 14.66 -0.98
CA GLY A 329 25.51 15.93 -1.70
C GLY A 329 24.49 16.13 -2.82
N PHE A 330 24.06 15.05 -3.48
CA PHE A 330 22.98 15.12 -4.47
C PHE A 330 21.59 15.06 -3.84
N PHE A 331 21.38 14.27 -2.79
CA PHE A 331 20.10 14.29 -2.06
C PHE A 331 19.79 15.69 -1.53
N GLU A 332 20.78 16.41 -0.99
CA GLU A 332 20.61 17.79 -0.53
C GLU A 332 20.22 18.76 -1.65
N ARG A 333 20.71 18.52 -2.87
CA ARG A 333 20.34 19.32 -4.05
C ARG A 333 18.94 19.02 -4.56
N PHE A 334 18.45 17.78 -4.39
CA PHE A 334 17.09 17.39 -4.76
C PHE A 334 16.06 17.65 -3.66
N ASN A 335 16.50 17.91 -2.42
CA ASN A 335 15.62 18.17 -1.29
C ASN A 335 14.63 19.32 -1.60
N GLY A 336 13.34 19.05 -1.38
CA GLY A 336 12.25 19.99 -1.68
C GLY A 336 11.85 20.08 -3.15
N LEU A 337 12.57 19.41 -4.07
CA LEU A 337 12.21 19.33 -5.49
C LEU A 337 11.43 18.05 -5.82
N VAL A 338 11.73 16.96 -5.11
CA VAL A 338 11.15 15.63 -5.37
C VAL A 338 10.28 15.16 -4.21
N ASP A 339 9.52 14.09 -4.41
CA ASP A 339 8.60 13.53 -3.42
C ASP A 339 9.02 12.13 -2.94
N GLY A 340 10.06 11.53 -3.53
CA GLY A 340 10.53 10.23 -3.11
C GLY A 340 11.70 9.63 -3.91
N TYR A 341 12.13 8.46 -3.46
CA TYR A 341 13.24 7.70 -4.02
C TYR A 341 12.89 6.22 -4.20
N TRP A 342 13.24 5.67 -5.36
CA TRP A 342 13.15 4.24 -5.66
C TRP A 342 14.57 3.67 -5.74
N ILE A 343 14.97 2.93 -4.72
CA ILE A 343 16.35 2.48 -4.54
C ILE A 343 16.50 1.05 -5.07
N ASP A 344 17.14 0.93 -6.23
CA ASP A 344 17.45 -0.34 -6.87
C ASP A 344 18.68 -1.02 -6.26
N ASN A 345 18.86 -2.29 -6.60
CA ASN A 345 20.14 -2.99 -6.49
C ASN A 345 20.76 -2.92 -5.07
N VAL A 346 19.89 -2.89 -4.05
CA VAL A 346 20.27 -2.69 -2.65
C VAL A 346 21.18 -3.81 -2.14
N SER A 347 21.07 -5.01 -2.72
CA SER A 347 21.96 -6.14 -2.43
C SER A 347 23.44 -5.89 -2.77
N ASN A 348 23.73 -4.84 -3.56
CA ASN A 348 25.08 -4.40 -3.92
C ASN A 348 25.43 -3.02 -3.34
N LEU A 349 24.61 -2.46 -2.44
CA LEU A 349 24.92 -1.23 -1.72
C LEU A 349 26.23 -1.41 -0.91
N PRO A 350 27.26 -0.55 -1.10
CA PRO A 350 28.42 -0.57 -0.22
C PRO A 350 28.06 -0.01 1.16
N GLY A 351 28.47 -0.72 2.22
CA GLY A 351 28.21 -0.34 3.60
C GLY A 351 26.86 -0.85 4.13
N ASP A 352 26.26 -0.08 5.04
CA ASP A 352 25.06 -0.45 5.78
C ASP A 352 23.81 0.28 5.26
N LEU A 353 22.74 -0.48 5.03
CA LEU A 353 21.48 0.07 4.52
C LEU A 353 20.79 0.98 5.53
N ASN A 354 20.83 0.68 6.84
CA ASN A 354 20.23 1.56 7.84
C ASN A 354 20.87 2.95 7.77
N ALA A 355 22.20 3.01 7.71
CA ALA A 355 22.94 4.26 7.60
C ALA A 355 22.60 5.03 6.31
N PHE A 356 22.49 4.33 5.17
CA PHE A 356 22.13 4.95 3.90
C PHE A 356 20.72 5.54 3.92
N ILE A 357 19.72 4.79 4.43
CA ILE A 357 18.35 5.28 4.57
C ILE A 357 18.27 6.41 5.60
N ALA A 358 18.95 6.28 6.74
CA ALA A 358 18.99 7.33 7.77
C ALA A 358 19.55 8.65 7.21
N MET A 359 20.57 8.58 6.34
CA MET A 359 21.10 9.76 5.66
C MET A 359 20.05 10.42 4.75
N ILE A 360 19.29 9.64 3.97
CA ILE A 360 18.20 10.19 3.15
C ILE A 360 17.16 10.88 4.04
N ARG A 361 16.75 10.22 5.14
CA ARG A 361 15.76 10.77 6.09
C ARG A 361 16.23 12.02 6.83
N GLU A 362 17.53 12.14 7.06
CA GLU A 362 18.12 13.34 7.67
C GLU A 362 18.06 14.53 6.71
N VAL A 363 18.28 14.28 5.42
CA VAL A 363 18.22 15.31 4.38
C VAL A 363 16.77 15.66 4.04
N ASP A 364 15.95 14.65 3.79
CA ASP A 364 14.55 14.77 3.35
C ASP A 364 13.67 13.79 4.17
N PRO A 365 13.16 14.22 5.33
CA PRO A 365 12.35 13.36 6.19
C PRO A 365 10.98 12.99 5.59
N ASP A 366 10.50 13.78 4.62
CA ASP A 366 9.15 13.63 4.05
C ASP A 366 9.15 12.81 2.73
N ALA A 367 10.32 12.53 2.14
CA ALA A 367 10.43 11.72 0.93
C ALA A 367 9.90 10.29 1.12
N ALA A 368 9.02 9.82 0.23
CA ALA A 368 8.62 8.42 0.21
C ALA A 368 9.76 7.54 -0.33
N ILE A 369 10.09 6.41 0.30
CA ILE A 369 11.18 5.52 -0.11
C ILE A 369 10.66 4.13 -0.49
N ALA A 370 11.16 3.58 -1.58
CA ALA A 370 11.08 2.16 -1.90
C ALA A 370 12.48 1.54 -2.02
N THR A 371 12.62 0.29 -1.61
CA THR A 371 13.89 -0.45 -1.60
C THR A 371 13.72 -1.78 -2.33
N ASN A 372 14.50 -2.03 -3.39
CA ASN A 372 14.47 -3.29 -4.14
C ASN A 372 15.48 -4.28 -3.54
N ILE A 373 15.18 -4.84 -2.37
CA ILE A 373 16.05 -5.80 -1.67
C ILE A 373 15.70 -7.24 -2.04
N THR A 374 14.47 -7.62 -1.75
CA THR A 374 13.95 -8.98 -1.95
C THR A 374 12.59 -8.93 -2.64
N LYS A 375 12.20 -10.06 -3.22
CA LYS A 375 10.91 -10.23 -3.86
C LYS A 375 10.10 -11.24 -3.07
N SER A 376 8.83 -10.92 -2.90
CA SER A 376 7.84 -11.82 -2.33
C SER A 376 7.05 -12.50 -3.43
N TYR A 377 6.54 -13.69 -3.14
CA TYR A 377 5.79 -14.52 -4.08
C TYR A 377 4.54 -15.06 -3.41
N VAL A 378 3.49 -15.25 -4.21
CA VAL A 378 2.25 -15.87 -3.74
C VAL A 378 2.52 -17.34 -3.42
N LYS A 379 1.96 -17.80 -2.29
CA LYS A 379 2.10 -19.16 -1.80
C LYS A 379 0.75 -19.84 -1.66
N ASP A 380 0.75 -21.17 -1.81
CA ASP A 380 -0.41 -22.00 -1.54
C ASP A 380 -0.62 -22.24 -0.04
N GLU A 381 -1.62 -23.05 0.31
CA GLU A 381 -1.94 -23.42 1.69
C GLU A 381 -0.83 -24.20 2.42
N ASN A 382 0.09 -24.82 1.68
CA ASN A 382 1.24 -25.55 2.23
C ASN A 382 2.47 -24.65 2.40
N GLY A 383 2.41 -23.41 1.91
CA GLY A 383 3.51 -22.45 1.94
C GLY A 383 4.47 -22.57 0.76
N ASP A 384 4.11 -23.35 -0.27
CA ASP A 384 4.86 -23.50 -1.51
C ASP A 384 4.51 -22.38 -2.49
N ASN A 385 5.50 -21.88 -3.24
CA ASN A 385 5.22 -20.81 -4.21
C ASN A 385 4.32 -21.34 -5.33
N ILE A 386 3.40 -20.48 -5.80
CA ILE A 386 2.63 -20.73 -7.00
C ILE A 386 3.50 -20.46 -8.23
N TYR A 387 3.49 -21.40 -9.18
CA TYR A 387 4.19 -21.30 -10.46
C TYR A 387 3.21 -21.36 -11.63
N VAL A 388 3.42 -20.51 -12.62
CA VAL A 388 2.80 -20.60 -13.95
C VAL A 388 3.58 -21.62 -14.77
N ASP A 389 2.87 -22.53 -15.44
CA ASP A 389 3.39 -23.54 -16.38
C ASP A 389 3.31 -23.01 -17.82
N SER A 390 2.18 -22.36 -18.15
CA SER A 390 1.97 -21.80 -19.48
C SER A 390 1.18 -20.49 -19.46
N ASP A 391 1.51 -19.59 -20.39
CA ASP A 391 0.83 -18.30 -20.57
C ASP A 391 -0.29 -18.33 -21.62
N ALA A 392 -0.23 -19.28 -22.56
CA ALA A 392 -1.23 -19.50 -23.59
C ALA A 392 -1.08 -20.89 -24.23
N THR A 393 -1.96 -21.21 -25.18
CA THR A 393 -1.88 -22.46 -25.97
C THR A 393 -0.57 -22.57 -26.76
N ASP A 394 -0.12 -21.44 -27.31
CA ASP A 394 1.18 -21.31 -28.00
C ASP A 394 2.09 -20.46 -27.11
N ASP A 395 2.76 -21.12 -26.17
CA ASP A 395 3.75 -20.50 -25.28
C ASP A 395 5.16 -20.58 -25.88
N GLU A 396 5.75 -19.43 -26.20
CA GLU A 396 7.09 -19.35 -26.78
C GLU A 396 8.20 -19.57 -25.73
N ASP A 397 7.93 -19.32 -24.45
CA ASP A 397 8.87 -19.52 -23.34
C ASP A 397 8.27 -20.45 -22.28
N PRO A 398 8.53 -21.78 -22.35
CA PRO A 398 7.94 -22.77 -21.45
C PRO A 398 8.61 -22.80 -20.06
N THR A 399 9.20 -21.69 -19.62
CA THR A 399 9.91 -21.62 -18.35
C THR A 399 8.93 -21.35 -17.21
N ASP A 400 8.76 -22.33 -16.31
CA ASP A 400 7.95 -22.12 -15.11
C ASP A 400 8.43 -20.90 -14.30
N TYR A 401 7.50 -20.02 -13.96
CA TYR A 401 7.83 -18.81 -13.22
C TYR A 401 6.87 -18.54 -12.06
N LYS A 402 7.40 -17.89 -11.02
CA LYS A 402 6.64 -17.60 -9.80
C LYS A 402 5.70 -16.42 -9.99
N VAL A 403 4.62 -16.39 -9.22
CA VAL A 403 3.70 -15.24 -9.16
C VAL A 403 4.14 -14.27 -8.06
N PHE A 404 4.41 -13.00 -8.39
CA PHE A 404 4.91 -12.04 -7.41
C PHE A 404 3.85 -11.62 -6.39
N PHE A 405 4.29 -11.14 -5.23
CA PHE A 405 3.42 -10.54 -4.22
C PHE A 405 4.00 -9.19 -3.78
N LEU A 406 3.15 -8.17 -3.65
CA LEU A 406 3.53 -6.85 -3.18
C LEU A 406 3.27 -6.74 -1.69
N GLU A 407 4.34 -6.81 -0.91
CA GLU A 407 4.34 -6.58 0.53
C GLU A 407 5.60 -5.83 0.96
N ALA A 408 5.48 -5.07 2.05
CA ALA A 408 6.62 -4.53 2.77
C ALA A 408 7.49 -5.68 3.29
N ASN A 409 8.65 -5.90 2.68
CA ASN A 409 9.58 -6.95 3.07
C ASN A 409 10.85 -6.43 3.75
N ASP A 410 10.89 -5.13 4.05
CA ASP A 410 11.87 -4.48 4.91
C ASP A 410 11.25 -3.28 5.64
N PRO A 411 11.86 -2.78 6.73
CA PRO A 411 11.27 -1.70 7.55
C PRO A 411 11.44 -0.30 6.93
N TYR A 412 12.15 -0.16 5.81
CA TYR A 412 12.47 1.14 5.21
C TYR A 412 11.46 1.59 4.18
N MET A 413 10.75 0.66 3.53
CA MET A 413 9.72 0.96 2.53
C MET A 413 8.59 1.81 3.08
N ASP A 414 8.25 2.89 2.39
CA ASP A 414 6.95 3.56 2.48
C ASP A 414 6.03 3.15 1.32
N PHE A 415 6.60 2.58 0.26
CA PHE A 415 5.87 1.90 -0.78
C PHE A 415 6.68 0.71 -1.32
N THR A 416 6.00 -0.31 -1.81
CA THR A 416 6.68 -1.50 -2.31
C THR A 416 7.46 -1.17 -3.58
N ALA A 417 8.66 -1.74 -3.75
CA ALA A 417 9.46 -1.54 -4.96
C ALA A 417 8.70 -1.93 -6.25
N GLY A 418 7.76 -2.87 -6.16
CA GLY A 418 6.82 -3.12 -7.25
C GLY A 418 7.40 -3.89 -8.42
N HIS A 419 8.63 -4.39 -8.32
CA HIS A 419 9.22 -5.18 -9.39
C HIS A 419 8.46 -6.51 -9.54
N PRO A 420 7.94 -6.87 -10.74
CA PRO A 420 7.32 -8.16 -10.99
C PRO A 420 8.33 -9.31 -10.82
N THR A 421 7.87 -10.53 -11.05
CA THR A 421 8.79 -11.66 -11.26
C THR A 421 9.81 -11.28 -12.35
N PRO A 422 11.12 -11.53 -12.14
CA PRO A 422 12.14 -11.07 -13.07
C PRO A 422 11.87 -11.55 -14.50
N LEU A 423 11.89 -10.62 -15.46
CA LEU A 423 11.65 -10.92 -16.89
C LEU A 423 12.60 -11.99 -17.44
N GLY A 424 13.83 -12.06 -16.91
CA GLY A 424 14.80 -13.10 -17.25
C GLY A 424 14.50 -14.50 -16.69
N GLN A 425 13.39 -14.68 -15.97
CA GLN A 425 12.88 -15.97 -15.48
C GLN A 425 11.66 -16.45 -16.30
N GLY A 426 11.43 -15.91 -17.50
CA GLY A 426 10.33 -16.30 -18.38
C GLY A 426 9.00 -15.58 -18.12
N ALA A 427 8.86 -14.91 -16.97
CA ALA A 427 7.62 -14.22 -16.62
C ALA A 427 7.36 -13.00 -17.53
N PRO A 428 6.26 -12.97 -18.31
CA PRO A 428 5.87 -11.76 -19.03
C PRO A 428 5.35 -10.71 -18.05
N PRO A 429 5.57 -9.41 -18.32
CA PRO A 429 5.15 -8.34 -17.41
C PRO A 429 3.62 -8.20 -17.30
N ASN A 430 2.88 -8.77 -18.25
CA ASN A 430 1.42 -8.80 -18.29
C ASN A 430 0.82 -10.19 -17.96
N SER A 431 1.58 -11.04 -17.26
CA SER A 431 1.14 -12.39 -16.87
C SER A 431 -0.30 -12.40 -16.34
N TRP A 432 -1.10 -13.32 -16.87
CA TRP A 432 -2.47 -13.57 -16.44
C TRP A 432 -2.56 -13.92 -14.94
N ALA A 433 -1.53 -14.57 -14.40
CA ALA A 433 -1.49 -14.98 -13.01
C ALA A 433 -1.40 -13.78 -12.05
N TYR A 434 -0.95 -12.62 -12.51
CA TYR A 434 -0.95 -11.41 -11.69
C TYR A 434 -2.38 -10.96 -11.42
N GLU A 435 -3.25 -11.00 -12.42
CA GLU A 435 -4.65 -10.62 -12.31
C GLU A 435 -5.46 -11.60 -11.44
N GLU A 436 -5.07 -12.87 -11.42
CA GLU A 436 -5.77 -13.91 -10.64
C GLU A 436 -5.31 -14.06 -9.20
N PHE A 437 -4.03 -13.81 -8.91
CA PHE A 437 -3.46 -14.14 -7.61
C PHE A 437 -2.88 -12.91 -6.92
N SER A 438 -2.03 -12.13 -7.60
CA SER A 438 -1.39 -10.96 -7.00
C SER A 438 -2.38 -9.83 -6.75
N PHE A 439 -3.21 -9.50 -7.75
CA PHE A 439 -4.08 -8.32 -7.74
C PHE A 439 -5.22 -8.44 -6.74
N PRO A 440 -5.89 -9.60 -6.57
CA PRO A 440 -6.90 -9.74 -5.52
C PRO A 440 -6.35 -9.41 -4.13
N LEU A 441 -5.13 -9.86 -3.80
CA LEU A 441 -4.47 -9.56 -2.52
C LEU A 441 -4.09 -8.08 -2.39
N ILE A 442 -3.87 -7.37 -3.50
CA ILE A 442 -3.64 -5.92 -3.51
C ILE A 442 -4.97 -5.19 -3.31
N THR A 443 -6.04 -5.63 -3.96
CA THR A 443 -7.38 -5.01 -3.83
C THR A 443 -8.03 -5.24 -2.47
N GLU A 444 -7.70 -6.34 -1.79
CA GLU A 444 -8.18 -6.62 -0.44
C GLU A 444 -7.59 -5.63 0.58
N ASN A 445 -6.31 -5.30 0.44
CA ASN A 445 -5.64 -4.30 1.25
C ASN A 445 -4.53 -3.60 0.46
N PRO A 446 -4.68 -2.31 0.10
CA PRO A 446 -3.69 -1.57 -0.67
C PRO A 446 -2.45 -1.18 0.16
N TRP A 447 -2.47 -1.41 1.47
CA TRP A 447 -1.37 -1.13 2.38
C TRP A 447 -0.80 -2.45 2.94
N SER A 448 0.49 -2.43 3.25
CA SER A 448 1.20 -3.54 3.89
C SER A 448 2.06 -3.00 5.03
N SER A 449 2.56 -3.88 5.90
CA SER A 449 3.50 -3.50 6.95
C SER A 449 4.48 -4.64 7.19
N TYR A 450 5.76 -4.29 7.39
CA TYR A 450 6.81 -5.28 7.66
C TYR A 450 6.66 -5.89 9.07
N ASP A 451 6.42 -5.04 10.06
CA ASP A 451 6.36 -5.42 11.49
C ASP A 451 5.16 -4.81 12.25
N GLY A 452 4.24 -4.15 11.54
CA GLY A 452 3.09 -3.45 12.11
C GLY A 452 3.36 -2.00 12.50
N SER A 453 4.63 -1.56 12.48
CA SER A 453 5.05 -0.24 12.97
C SER A 453 5.14 0.85 11.90
N LYS A 454 4.91 0.51 10.63
CA LYS A 454 4.88 1.45 9.52
C LYS A 454 4.09 0.87 8.37
N LEU A 455 3.21 1.67 7.76
CA LEU A 455 2.50 1.27 6.57
C LEU A 455 3.31 1.59 5.31
N ALA A 456 3.34 0.65 4.38
CA ALA A 456 3.87 0.82 3.04
C ALA A 456 2.78 0.59 1.99
N LEU A 457 2.63 1.54 1.06
CA LEU A 457 1.67 1.46 -0.03
C LEU A 457 2.08 0.34 -1.01
N LYS A 458 1.13 -0.50 -1.40
CA LYS A 458 1.36 -1.46 -2.49
C LYS A 458 1.42 -0.70 -3.81
N HIS A 459 2.64 -0.62 -4.33
CA HIS A 459 2.99 0.00 -5.60
C HIS A 459 3.50 -1.08 -6.56
N TYR A 460 2.93 -1.17 -7.75
CA TYR A 460 3.43 -2.01 -8.85
C TYR A 460 4.23 -1.18 -9.84
N PHE A 461 5.45 -1.60 -10.17
CA PHE A 461 6.26 -0.99 -11.22
C PHE A 461 6.23 -1.91 -12.43
N ALA A 462 5.45 -1.55 -13.44
CA ALA A 462 5.07 -2.44 -14.54
C ALA A 462 5.88 -2.13 -15.81
N PRO A 463 6.73 -3.04 -16.31
CA PRO A 463 7.29 -2.91 -17.66
C PRO A 463 6.16 -2.94 -18.70
N ILE A 464 6.10 -1.94 -19.58
CA ILE A 464 5.12 -1.98 -20.69
C ILE A 464 5.61 -2.81 -21.88
N ARG A 465 6.92 -2.97 -21.99
CA ARG A 465 7.62 -3.81 -22.97
C ARG A 465 8.23 -5.05 -22.32
N GLN A 466 8.74 -5.95 -23.16
CA GLN A 466 9.47 -7.16 -22.73
C GLN A 466 10.73 -6.83 -21.89
N ARG A 467 11.21 -5.58 -21.93
CA ARG A 467 12.32 -5.09 -21.10
C ARG A 467 12.02 -3.69 -20.55
N TRP A 468 12.54 -3.42 -19.34
CA TRP A 468 12.30 -2.18 -18.57
C TRP A 468 12.61 -0.85 -19.27
N SER A 469 13.76 -0.76 -19.96
CA SER A 469 14.29 0.51 -20.49
C SER A 469 14.73 0.38 -21.95
N VAL A 470 14.21 -0.59 -22.71
CA VAL A 470 14.66 -0.87 -24.08
C VAL A 470 13.51 -0.67 -25.06
N ALA A 471 13.43 0.54 -25.62
CA ALA A 471 12.40 0.95 -26.58
C ALA A 471 12.27 0.04 -27.81
N SER A 472 13.34 -0.64 -28.21
CA SER A 472 13.34 -1.53 -29.37
C SER A 472 12.79 -2.94 -29.12
N THR A 473 12.40 -3.27 -27.88
CA THR A 473 11.84 -4.60 -27.55
C THR A 473 10.33 -4.62 -27.72
N ASP A 474 9.74 -5.81 -27.80
CA ASP A 474 8.31 -5.94 -28.08
C ASP A 474 7.44 -5.23 -27.03
N LEU A 475 6.43 -4.52 -27.53
CA LEU A 475 5.36 -3.96 -26.72
C LEU A 475 4.44 -5.09 -26.29
N ILE A 476 4.26 -5.25 -24.98
CA ILE A 476 3.58 -6.42 -24.41
C ILE A 476 2.12 -6.11 -24.07
N PHE A 477 1.86 -4.88 -23.64
CA PHE A 477 0.52 -4.45 -23.25
C PHE A 477 -0.20 -3.78 -24.41
N GLU A 478 -1.50 -4.04 -24.45
CA GLU A 478 -2.52 -3.31 -25.17
C GLU A 478 -3.38 -2.47 -24.22
N ALA A 479 -4.15 -1.54 -24.77
CA ALA A 479 -4.84 -0.53 -23.97
C ALA A 479 -5.88 -1.10 -22.98
N GLU A 480 -6.61 -2.18 -23.32
CA GLU A 480 -7.62 -2.74 -22.41
C GLU A 480 -7.00 -3.39 -21.17
N GLN A 481 -6.01 -4.27 -21.31
CA GLN A 481 -5.35 -4.84 -20.14
C GLN A 481 -4.62 -3.76 -19.33
N ALA A 482 -3.93 -2.81 -19.98
CA ALA A 482 -3.29 -1.71 -19.27
C ALA A 482 -4.30 -0.84 -18.49
N TYR A 483 -5.48 -0.56 -19.08
CA TYR A 483 -6.56 0.17 -18.42
C TYR A 483 -7.13 -0.60 -17.23
N ARG A 484 -7.34 -1.91 -17.40
CA ARG A 484 -7.76 -2.79 -16.31
C ARG A 484 -6.76 -2.78 -15.17
N PHE A 485 -5.46 -2.89 -15.44
CA PHE A 485 -4.41 -2.81 -14.41
C PHE A 485 -4.49 -1.49 -13.63
N ILE A 486 -4.56 -0.35 -14.33
CA ILE A 486 -4.70 0.96 -13.67
C ILE A 486 -5.93 0.98 -12.77
N ARG A 487 -7.10 0.55 -13.29
CA ARG A 487 -8.36 0.59 -12.53
C ARG A 487 -8.33 -0.35 -11.32
N THR A 488 -7.79 -1.56 -11.46
CA THR A 488 -7.63 -2.51 -10.36
C THR A 488 -6.81 -1.93 -9.21
N PHE A 489 -5.71 -1.24 -9.50
CA PHE A 489 -4.88 -0.64 -8.46
C PHE A 489 -5.49 0.65 -7.91
N THR A 490 -5.85 1.58 -8.79
CA THR A 490 -6.27 2.92 -8.38
C THR A 490 -7.63 2.94 -7.69
N ASP A 491 -8.59 2.09 -8.10
CA ASP A 491 -9.90 2.02 -7.44
C ASP A 491 -9.80 1.39 -6.04
N ALA A 492 -8.79 0.55 -5.80
CA ALA A 492 -8.50 -0.02 -4.48
C ALA A 492 -7.66 0.92 -3.58
N GLY A 493 -7.18 2.05 -4.08
CA GLY A 493 -6.28 2.95 -3.35
C GLY A 493 -4.80 2.51 -3.36
N ALA A 494 -4.44 1.46 -4.10
CA ALA A 494 -3.05 1.12 -4.41
C ALA A 494 -2.50 2.03 -5.53
N THR A 495 -1.29 1.77 -6.00
CA THR A 495 -0.69 2.56 -7.10
C THR A 495 0.09 1.70 -8.09
N ILE A 496 0.20 2.18 -9.32
CA ILE A 496 0.96 1.54 -10.39
C ILE A 496 1.78 2.59 -11.15
N THR A 497 3.00 2.25 -11.54
CA THR A 497 3.82 3.04 -12.46
C THR A 497 4.14 2.21 -13.69
N TRP A 498 3.87 2.73 -14.88
CA TRP A 498 4.37 2.13 -16.12
C TRP A 498 5.82 2.52 -16.34
N SER A 499 6.70 1.54 -16.51
CA SER A 499 8.07 1.76 -17.00
C SER A 499 8.06 1.96 -18.50
N THR A 500 7.52 3.11 -18.92
CA THR A 500 7.58 3.61 -20.28
C THR A 500 9.03 3.85 -20.71
N THR A 501 9.30 3.71 -22.00
CA THR A 501 10.62 3.85 -22.60
C THR A 501 10.71 5.14 -23.41
N ILE A 502 11.94 5.65 -23.53
CA ILE A 502 12.23 6.94 -24.15
C ILE A 502 13.04 6.74 -25.43
N THR A 503 12.72 7.50 -26.47
CA THR A 503 13.54 7.70 -27.68
C THR A 503 13.61 9.19 -27.98
N ASP A 504 14.82 9.71 -28.22
CA ASP A 504 15.09 11.12 -28.54
C ASP A 504 14.50 12.14 -27.54
N GLY A 505 14.32 11.74 -26.28
CA GLY A 505 13.77 12.57 -25.20
C GLY A 505 12.26 12.42 -24.95
N LEU A 506 11.53 11.66 -25.78
CA LEU A 506 10.08 11.47 -25.69
C LEU A 506 9.70 10.01 -25.39
N ILE A 507 8.52 9.79 -24.79
CA ILE A 507 7.96 8.44 -24.71
C ILE A 507 7.74 7.92 -26.13
N THR A 508 8.10 6.66 -26.40
CA THR A 508 7.91 6.06 -27.74
C THR A 508 6.46 6.16 -28.21
N ASP A 509 6.24 6.53 -29.47
CA ASP A 509 4.91 6.85 -30.02
C ASP A 509 3.82 5.79 -29.75
N ASP A 510 4.17 4.50 -29.85
CA ASP A 510 3.26 3.38 -29.62
C ASP A 510 2.86 3.23 -28.14
N GLU A 511 3.80 3.46 -27.22
CA GLU A 511 3.50 3.54 -25.79
C GLU A 511 2.67 4.79 -25.45
N MET A 512 3.01 5.96 -26.02
CA MET A 512 2.26 7.20 -25.80
C MET A 512 0.81 7.06 -26.29
N ALA A 513 0.58 6.40 -27.43
CA ALA A 513 -0.77 6.12 -27.93
C ALA A 513 -1.60 5.31 -26.93
N ILE A 514 -1.00 4.32 -26.27
CA ILE A 514 -1.66 3.59 -25.18
C ILE A 514 -1.90 4.54 -24.00
N MET A 515 -0.89 5.26 -23.53
CA MET A 515 -1.02 6.14 -22.37
C MET A 515 -2.11 7.20 -22.54
N GLN A 516 -2.28 7.75 -23.74
CA GLN A 516 -3.35 8.69 -24.06
C GLN A 516 -4.73 8.05 -23.97
N ASP A 517 -4.92 6.83 -24.49
CA ASP A 517 -6.20 6.11 -24.34
C ASP A 517 -6.51 5.84 -22.85
N LEU A 518 -5.51 5.42 -22.08
CA LEU A 518 -5.65 5.21 -20.63
C LEU A 518 -6.04 6.52 -19.92
N ASN A 519 -5.33 7.61 -20.24
CA ASN A 519 -5.59 8.93 -19.68
C ASN A 519 -7.01 9.41 -19.98
N ASP A 520 -7.44 9.33 -21.24
CA ASP A 520 -8.76 9.78 -21.68
C ASP A 520 -9.89 9.02 -20.97
N ARG A 521 -9.71 7.72 -20.71
CA ARG A 521 -10.64 6.93 -19.90
C ARG A 521 -10.59 7.30 -18.43
N MET A 522 -9.41 7.52 -17.87
CA MET A 522 -9.23 7.89 -16.46
C MET A 522 -9.77 9.28 -16.12
N MET A 523 -9.86 10.19 -17.10
CA MET A 523 -10.44 11.53 -16.95
C MET A 523 -11.98 11.57 -17.03
N GLN A 524 -12.62 10.49 -17.48
CA GLN A 524 -14.08 10.44 -17.61
C GLN A 524 -14.78 10.26 -16.26
N PHE A 525 -16.00 10.79 -16.14
CA PHE A 525 -16.84 10.64 -14.96
C PHE A 525 -18.27 10.19 -15.33
N PRO A 526 -18.68 8.95 -14.95
CA PRO A 526 -17.86 7.92 -14.32
C PRO A 526 -16.76 7.43 -15.27
N LYS A 527 -15.66 6.90 -14.71
CA LYS A 527 -14.64 6.19 -15.49
C LYS A 527 -15.31 5.01 -16.20
N PRO A 528 -15.09 4.76 -17.51
CA PRO A 528 -15.67 3.63 -18.23
C PRO A 528 -15.32 2.30 -17.57
N ASP A 529 -16.22 1.32 -17.59
CA ASP A 529 -15.90 -0.03 -17.15
C ASP A 529 -14.77 -0.61 -18.02
N TYR A 530 -13.88 -1.41 -17.42
CA TYR A 530 -12.87 -2.18 -18.15
C TYR A 530 -13.41 -3.57 -18.49
N GLU A 531 -12.88 -4.19 -19.55
CA GLU A 531 -13.22 -5.57 -19.88
C GLU A 531 -12.79 -6.52 -18.75
N PRO A 532 -13.72 -7.30 -18.15
CA PRO A 532 -13.37 -8.22 -17.08
C PRO A 532 -12.29 -9.21 -17.51
N TYR A 533 -11.35 -9.48 -16.62
CA TYR A 533 -10.32 -10.48 -16.83
C TYR A 533 -10.93 -11.85 -17.16
N VAL A 534 -10.34 -12.52 -18.15
CA VAL A 534 -10.62 -13.92 -18.52
C VAL A 534 -9.27 -14.61 -18.72
N ARG A 535 -9.09 -15.77 -18.09
CA ARG A 535 -7.87 -16.55 -18.25
C ARG A 535 -7.64 -16.91 -19.73
N PRO A 536 -6.43 -16.65 -20.28
CA PRO A 536 -6.11 -17.03 -21.64
C PRO A 536 -6.29 -18.53 -21.89
N GLU A 537 -6.71 -18.90 -23.09
CA GLU A 537 -6.83 -20.31 -23.47
C GLU A 537 -5.45 -20.97 -23.48
N GLY A 538 -5.31 -22.08 -22.76
CA GLY A 538 -4.06 -22.82 -22.63
C GLY A 538 -3.13 -22.31 -21.53
N ALA A 539 -3.55 -21.34 -20.72
CA ALA A 539 -2.80 -20.86 -19.57
C ALA A 539 -3.07 -21.69 -18.31
N PHE A 540 -2.02 -22.19 -17.65
CA PHE A 540 -2.12 -23.09 -16.50
C PHE A 540 -1.05 -22.85 -15.44
N LEU A 541 -1.35 -23.21 -14.19
CA LEU A 541 -0.34 -23.35 -13.14
C LEU A 541 0.34 -24.72 -13.18
N VAL A 542 1.56 -24.80 -12.65
CA VAL A 542 2.26 -26.07 -12.45
C VAL A 542 1.44 -26.97 -11.53
N GLY A 543 1.13 -28.17 -11.99
CA GLY A 543 0.32 -29.14 -11.24
C GLY A 543 -1.17 -28.84 -11.27
N GLU A 544 -1.61 -27.80 -11.97
CA GLU A 544 -3.01 -27.64 -12.35
C GLU A 544 -3.35 -28.77 -13.30
N THR A 545 -4.02 -29.80 -12.78
CA THR A 545 -4.54 -30.85 -13.65
C THR A 545 -5.48 -30.20 -14.64
N LEU A 546 -5.31 -30.51 -15.93
CA LEU A 546 -6.35 -30.37 -16.93
C LEU A 546 -7.58 -31.10 -16.41
N SER A 547 -8.39 -30.42 -15.61
CA SER A 547 -9.79 -30.73 -15.61
C SER A 547 -10.16 -30.54 -17.06
N ILE A 548 -10.68 -31.59 -17.67
CA ILE A 548 -11.56 -31.40 -18.81
C ILE A 548 -12.69 -30.57 -18.20
N ASP A 549 -12.54 -29.25 -18.16
CA ASP A 549 -13.66 -28.37 -18.31
C ASP A 549 -14.16 -28.73 -19.71
N SER A 550 -14.96 -29.79 -19.71
CA SER A 550 -16.10 -29.94 -20.57
C SER A 550 -16.88 -28.65 -20.36
N ASN A 551 -16.44 -27.62 -21.06
CA ASN A 551 -16.96 -26.27 -21.08
C ASN A 551 -18.34 -26.25 -21.78
N GLU A 552 -19.09 -27.33 -21.60
CA GLU A 552 -20.28 -27.68 -22.33
C GLU A 552 -21.41 -28.14 -21.40
N ASP A 553 -21.19 -28.45 -20.09
CA ASP A 553 -22.14 -29.40 -19.50
C ASP A 553 -22.65 -29.21 -18.05
N PHE A 554 -22.09 -28.35 -17.18
CA PHE A 554 -22.79 -27.99 -15.93
C PHE A 554 -23.85 -26.90 -16.15
N ASN A 555 -23.59 -25.92 -17.03
CA ASN A 555 -24.55 -24.85 -17.36
C ASN A 555 -25.78 -25.32 -18.17
N LYS A 556 -25.82 -26.60 -18.58
CA LYS A 556 -26.96 -27.26 -19.28
C LYS A 556 -27.77 -28.18 -18.38
N LEU A 557 -27.67 -28.06 -17.06
CA LEU A 557 -28.51 -28.85 -16.17
C LEU A 557 -29.97 -28.37 -16.35
N THR A 558 -30.92 -29.29 -16.50
CA THR A 558 -32.34 -28.99 -16.74
C THR A 558 -33.19 -29.66 -15.67
N LEU A 559 -34.22 -28.94 -15.20
CA LEU A 559 -35.16 -29.42 -14.19
C LEU A 559 -36.44 -29.90 -14.86
N PHE A 560 -36.81 -31.16 -14.66
CA PHE A 560 -38.04 -31.73 -15.23
C PHE A 560 -38.77 -32.68 -14.25
N PRO A 561 -40.13 -32.68 -14.23
CA PRO A 561 -41.00 -31.76 -14.95
C PRO A 561 -41.03 -30.36 -14.31
N ASN A 562 -41.28 -29.31 -15.10
CA ASN A 562 -41.65 -27.99 -14.60
C ASN A 562 -42.89 -27.52 -15.39
N PRO A 563 -44.09 -27.42 -14.79
CA PRO A 563 -44.38 -27.45 -13.35
C PRO A 563 -44.19 -28.81 -12.64
N VAL A 564 -43.79 -28.75 -11.36
CA VAL A 564 -43.54 -29.90 -10.47
C VAL A 564 -44.80 -30.20 -9.66
N LYS A 565 -45.21 -31.48 -9.55
CA LYS A 565 -46.34 -31.90 -8.69
C LYS A 565 -45.89 -32.42 -7.32
N GLN A 566 -44.97 -33.37 -7.31
CA GLN A 566 -44.47 -34.01 -6.09
C GLN A 566 -42.96 -34.15 -6.13
N ASN A 567 -42.42 -34.53 -7.28
CA ASN A 567 -40.99 -34.73 -7.46
C ASN A 567 -40.50 -34.08 -8.75
N PHE A 568 -39.26 -33.60 -8.75
CA PHE A 568 -38.53 -33.22 -9.96
C PHE A 568 -37.21 -33.99 -10.05
N ARG A 569 -36.64 -34.02 -11.25
CA ARG A 569 -35.32 -34.55 -11.54
C ARG A 569 -34.48 -33.48 -12.23
N LEU A 570 -33.18 -33.65 -12.12
CA LEU A 570 -32.20 -32.86 -12.84
C LEU A 570 -31.59 -33.74 -13.94
N SER A 571 -31.17 -33.16 -15.07
CA SER A 571 -30.57 -33.91 -16.17
C SER A 571 -29.23 -34.58 -15.82
N LYS A 572 -28.62 -34.21 -14.70
CA LYS A 572 -27.38 -34.79 -14.17
C LYS A 572 -27.43 -34.85 -12.65
N GLU A 573 -26.57 -35.68 -12.07
CA GLU A 573 -26.40 -35.78 -10.63
C GLU A 573 -25.75 -34.50 -10.07
N ILE A 574 -26.11 -34.17 -8.83
CA ILE A 574 -25.62 -32.99 -8.10
C ILE A 574 -25.19 -33.42 -6.69
N ALA A 575 -24.25 -32.69 -6.10
CA ALA A 575 -23.75 -32.96 -4.75
C ALA A 575 -24.76 -32.53 -3.68
N SER A 576 -25.38 -31.35 -3.85
CA SER A 576 -26.41 -30.86 -2.94
C SER A 576 -27.33 -29.82 -3.61
N ALA A 577 -28.50 -29.59 -3.01
CA ALA A 577 -29.49 -28.66 -3.52
C ALA A 577 -30.22 -27.92 -2.39
N ILE A 578 -30.48 -26.63 -2.57
CA ILE A 578 -31.22 -25.79 -1.61
C ILE A 578 -32.38 -25.10 -2.34
N ILE A 579 -33.58 -25.15 -1.77
CA ILE A 579 -34.77 -24.48 -2.31
C ILE A 579 -35.10 -23.25 -1.47
N TYR A 580 -35.37 -22.15 -2.16
CA TYR A 580 -35.80 -20.87 -1.62
C TYR A 580 -37.21 -20.51 -2.11
N ASN A 581 -37.98 -19.86 -1.25
CA ASN A 581 -39.23 -19.21 -1.67
C ASN A 581 -38.94 -17.83 -2.33
N THR A 582 -39.98 -17.12 -2.75
CA THR A 582 -39.84 -15.80 -3.40
C THR A 582 -39.36 -14.68 -2.47
N THR A 583 -39.33 -14.89 -1.15
CA THR A 583 -38.77 -13.93 -0.18
C THR A 583 -37.32 -14.22 0.17
N GLY A 584 -36.69 -15.21 -0.48
CA GLY A 584 -35.29 -15.60 -0.22
C GLY A 584 -35.10 -16.48 1.02
N GLN A 585 -36.17 -16.92 1.68
CA GLN A 585 -36.06 -17.85 2.81
C GLN A 585 -35.83 -19.28 2.30
N LYS A 586 -34.86 -19.96 2.92
CA LYS A 586 -34.61 -21.40 2.71
C LYS A 586 -35.81 -22.21 3.21
N VAL A 587 -36.39 -23.03 2.35
CA VAL A 587 -37.57 -23.86 2.65
C VAL A 587 -37.31 -25.36 2.57
N LEU A 588 -36.28 -25.81 1.85
CA LEU A 588 -35.91 -27.23 1.76
C LEU A 588 -34.43 -27.40 1.38
N GLU A 589 -33.81 -28.50 1.77
CA GLU A 589 -32.39 -28.80 1.51
C GLU A 589 -32.17 -30.30 1.30
N PHE A 590 -31.33 -30.65 0.33
CA PHE A 590 -30.91 -32.01 -0.02
C PHE A 590 -29.39 -32.10 0.06
N LYS A 591 -28.89 -32.99 0.92
CA LYS A 591 -27.47 -33.09 1.29
C LYS A 591 -26.72 -34.30 0.70
N SER A 592 -27.32 -34.99 -0.26
CA SER A 592 -26.73 -36.20 -0.87
C SER A 592 -27.12 -36.33 -2.34
N HIS A 593 -26.37 -37.15 -3.08
CA HIS A 593 -26.72 -37.59 -4.43
C HIS A 593 -28.10 -38.24 -4.44
N GLN A 594 -29.04 -37.66 -5.18
CA GLN A 594 -30.40 -38.15 -5.31
C GLN A 594 -30.85 -38.00 -6.77
N ALA A 595 -31.36 -39.09 -7.35
CA ALA A 595 -31.87 -39.10 -8.72
C ALA A 595 -33.26 -38.42 -8.87
N SER A 596 -33.90 -38.08 -7.75
CA SER A 596 -35.23 -37.46 -7.69
C SER A 596 -35.37 -36.68 -6.39
N PHE A 597 -35.95 -35.48 -6.47
CA PHE A 597 -36.09 -34.54 -5.36
C PHE A 597 -37.57 -34.39 -4.98
N ASP A 598 -37.92 -34.81 -3.76
CA ASP A 598 -39.28 -34.73 -3.24
C ASP A 598 -39.59 -33.34 -2.67
N VAL A 599 -40.55 -32.67 -3.29
CA VAL A 599 -41.07 -31.35 -2.92
C VAL A 599 -42.56 -31.39 -2.59
N SER A 600 -43.10 -32.56 -2.23
CA SER A 600 -44.52 -32.75 -1.88
C SER A 600 -44.98 -31.86 -0.72
N LEU A 601 -44.07 -31.52 0.19
CA LEU A 601 -44.31 -30.65 1.34
C LEU A 601 -44.40 -29.15 0.99
N LEU A 602 -43.99 -28.76 -0.22
CA LEU A 602 -44.09 -27.37 -0.67
C LEU A 602 -45.52 -27.02 -1.09
N ASN A 603 -46.01 -25.88 -0.62
CA ASN A 603 -47.26 -25.29 -1.09
C ASN A 603 -47.18 -24.94 -2.58
N LYS A 604 -48.34 -24.77 -3.25
CA LYS A 604 -48.38 -24.33 -4.65
C LYS A 604 -47.77 -22.93 -4.77
N GLY A 605 -46.86 -22.72 -5.73
CA GLY A 605 -46.14 -21.44 -5.84
C GLY A 605 -44.89 -21.51 -6.72
N VAL A 606 -44.16 -20.39 -6.77
CA VAL A 606 -42.88 -20.27 -7.47
C VAL A 606 -41.73 -20.46 -6.48
N TYR A 607 -40.73 -21.24 -6.86
CA TYR A 607 -39.57 -21.53 -6.05
C TYR A 607 -38.28 -21.40 -6.85
N PHE A 608 -37.18 -21.13 -6.14
CA PHE A 608 -35.83 -21.07 -6.70
C PHE A 608 -34.98 -22.20 -6.11
N LEU A 609 -34.35 -23.01 -6.96
CA LEU A 609 -33.44 -24.07 -6.55
C LEU A 609 -32.01 -23.65 -6.85
N LYS A 610 -31.14 -23.71 -5.86
CA LYS A 610 -29.69 -23.57 -5.98
C LYS A 610 -29.07 -24.96 -5.91
N ALA A 611 -28.54 -25.44 -7.03
CA ALA A 611 -27.90 -26.75 -7.15
C ALA A 611 -26.37 -26.61 -7.16
N TYR A 612 -25.69 -27.51 -6.47
CA TYR A 612 -24.25 -27.54 -6.31
C TYR A 612 -23.68 -28.80 -6.96
N SER A 613 -22.68 -28.65 -7.83
CA SER A 613 -21.90 -29.77 -8.36
C SER A 613 -20.93 -30.33 -7.30
N GLU A 614 -20.32 -31.48 -7.58
CA GLU A 614 -19.22 -32.02 -6.75
C GLU A 614 -17.99 -31.08 -6.67
N HIS A 615 -17.89 -30.13 -7.61
CA HIS A 615 -16.81 -29.14 -7.71
C HIS A 615 -17.29 -27.74 -7.31
N SER A 616 -18.32 -27.63 -6.47
CA SER A 616 -18.84 -26.36 -5.96
C SER A 616 -19.39 -25.38 -7.02
N LYS A 617 -19.56 -25.79 -8.29
CA LYS A 617 -20.25 -24.98 -9.32
C LYS A 617 -21.73 -24.86 -8.97
N ILE A 618 -22.30 -23.66 -9.15
CA ILE A 618 -23.66 -23.31 -8.74
C ILE A 618 -24.54 -23.08 -9.98
N GLN A 619 -25.72 -23.69 -10.03
CA GLN A 619 -26.78 -23.31 -10.98
C GLN A 619 -28.09 -23.01 -10.28
N LEU A 620 -28.77 -21.96 -10.74
CA LEU A 620 -30.07 -21.52 -10.24
C LEU A 620 -31.19 -21.92 -11.20
N PHE A 621 -32.26 -22.50 -10.65
CA PHE A 621 -33.48 -22.83 -11.38
C PHE A 621 -34.67 -22.09 -10.79
N LYS A 622 -35.61 -21.73 -11.65
CA LYS A 622 -36.96 -21.36 -11.26
C LYS A 622 -37.92 -22.50 -11.62
N PHE A 623 -38.70 -22.99 -10.66
CA PHE A 623 -39.75 -23.97 -10.92
C PHE A 623 -41.08 -23.59 -10.27
N ILE A 624 -42.17 -24.11 -10.84
CA ILE A 624 -43.54 -23.89 -10.37
C ILE A 624 -44.05 -25.17 -9.71
N LYS A 625 -44.44 -25.10 -8.44
CA LYS A 625 -45.10 -26.19 -7.70
C LYS A 625 -46.61 -26.12 -7.92
N GLN A 626 -47.23 -27.22 -8.38
CA GLN A 626 -48.67 -27.36 -8.63
C GLN A 626 -49.38 -28.29 -7.65
#